data_AF-A0A496XUE3-F1
#
_entry.id   AF-A0A496XUE3-F1
#
_cell.length_a   1.000
_cell.length_b   1.000
_cell.length_c   1.000
_cell.angle_alpha   90.00
_cell.angle_beta   90.00
_cell.angle_gamma   90.00
#
_symmetry.space_group_name_H-M   'P 1'
#
loop_
_entity.id
_entity.type
_entity.pdbx_description
1 polymer ?
#
loop_
_entity_poly.entity_id
_entity_poly.type
_entity_poly.pdbx_seq_one_letter_code
_entity_poly.pdbx_strand_id
1 'polypeptide(L)'
;MKVVELKYSKTKIDKAGEALKEKHLNTAEMDASMEVLSNWRAYHVMPLDTFAKVLKGRVKKVGNSDSAIVAQRLKRTPSILLKLRRHKTMRLSAMQDIGGLRAIFDKVESVYELVKRYRTSKSRHILFDIHDYIATPKADGYRSVHLIYKLNRAPKIFLEIQVRSYFQHMWATGVEVFGTLKNSSFKSGYGSRKWLDFFALLSSVFAIKEKSPVVESHNSLTKKQLLSKVRKMIKELQVIKQLSLYTAIYKVISDVNKKIHKGRRGHYSLILLDSHKNTVSVSTFSTNQIEEAAYSYTQMEKQHYNDINMNVVLVNTGDIKNLEKSYPNYFMDTKALVGQLSLILEGDYI
;
A
#
# COMPACT_ATOMS: atom_id res chain seq x y z
N MET A 1 14.02 11.37 -19.31
CA MET A 1 13.77 11.24 -17.85
C MET A 1 15.14 11.40 -17.20
N LYS A 2 15.37 12.47 -16.44
CA LYS A 2 16.66 12.63 -15.73
C LYS A 2 16.79 11.48 -14.73
N VAL A 3 17.95 10.84 -14.71
CA VAL A 3 18.25 9.72 -13.82
C VAL A 3 18.64 10.32 -12.48
N VAL A 4 17.90 9.99 -11.42
CA VAL A 4 18.35 10.32 -10.06
C VAL A 4 19.66 9.58 -9.81
N GLU A 5 20.72 10.33 -9.54
CA GLU A 5 22.03 9.76 -9.24
C GLU A 5 22.05 9.16 -7.82
N LEU A 6 22.67 7.98 -7.70
CA LEU A 6 22.93 7.39 -6.41
C LEU A 6 24.18 8.04 -5.80
N LYS A 7 23.96 8.91 -4.82
CA LYS A 7 25.04 9.70 -4.19
C LYS A 7 25.86 8.90 -3.17
N TYR A 8 25.31 7.79 -2.70
CA TYR A 8 25.84 7.08 -1.53
C TYR A 8 26.18 5.61 -1.85
N SER A 9 27.33 5.16 -1.35
CA SER A 9 27.75 3.76 -1.49
C SER A 9 26.81 2.83 -0.72
N LYS A 10 26.77 1.55 -1.11
CA LYS A 10 25.99 0.50 -0.42
C LYS A 10 26.29 0.48 1.08
N THR A 11 27.57 0.55 1.46
CA THR A 11 28.00 0.57 2.86
C THR A 11 27.43 1.77 3.61
N LYS A 12 27.41 2.97 2.99
CA LYS A 12 26.84 4.17 3.62
C LYS A 12 25.31 4.06 3.77
N ILE A 13 24.63 3.47 2.79
CA ILE A 13 23.19 3.16 2.86
C ILE A 13 22.89 2.21 4.02
N ASP A 14 23.65 1.13 4.15
CA ASP A 14 23.44 0.15 5.22
C ASP A 14 23.74 0.77 6.59
N LYS A 15 24.82 1.56 6.73
CA LYS A 15 25.14 2.30 7.96
C LYS A 15 24.02 3.28 8.37
N ALA A 16 23.47 4.04 7.43
CA ALA A 16 22.33 4.92 7.70
C ALA A 16 21.10 4.12 8.15
N GLY A 17 20.86 2.96 7.53
CA GLY A 17 19.80 2.04 7.94
C GLY A 17 19.95 1.52 9.36
N GLU A 18 21.17 1.17 9.78
CA GLU A 18 21.47 0.75 11.16
C GLU A 18 21.30 1.91 12.14
N ALA A 19 21.85 3.09 11.83
CA ALA A 19 21.71 4.28 12.66
C ALA A 19 20.22 4.56 12.95
N LEU A 20 19.36 4.57 11.94
CA LEU A 20 17.91 4.85 12.10
C LEU A 20 17.12 3.80 12.91
N LYS A 21 17.72 2.65 13.26
CA LYS A 21 17.14 1.68 14.19
C LYS A 21 17.24 2.14 15.64
N GLU A 22 18.30 2.88 15.98
CA GLU A 22 18.58 3.40 17.32
C GLU A 22 17.43 4.30 17.82
N LYS A 23 17.12 4.21 19.12
CA LYS A 23 16.05 5.02 19.73
C LYS A 23 16.48 6.45 20.06
N HIS A 24 17.78 6.69 20.18
CA HIS A 24 18.36 7.94 20.66
C HIS A 24 19.50 8.41 19.74
N LEU A 25 19.16 8.77 18.50
CA LEU A 25 20.07 9.49 17.61
C LEU A 25 20.10 10.98 17.97
N ASN A 26 21.28 11.60 17.91
CA ASN A 26 21.32 13.06 17.92
C ASN A 26 20.75 13.63 16.60
N THR A 27 20.32 14.88 16.61
CA THR A 27 19.62 15.50 15.48
C THR A 27 20.46 15.51 14.19
N ALA A 28 21.77 15.76 14.29
CA ALA A 28 22.66 15.83 13.13
C ALA A 28 22.85 14.46 12.44
N GLU A 29 23.06 13.40 13.22
CA GLU A 29 23.18 12.03 12.70
C GLU A 29 21.87 11.52 12.11
N MET A 30 20.75 11.90 12.75
CA MET A 30 19.40 11.63 12.26
C MET A 30 19.19 12.27 10.89
N ASP A 31 19.49 13.57 10.75
CA ASP A 31 19.34 14.30 9.49
C ASP A 31 20.20 13.74 8.36
N ALA A 32 21.47 13.43 8.66
CA ALA A 32 22.38 12.81 7.71
C ALA A 32 21.89 11.42 7.26
N SER A 33 21.41 10.59 8.19
CA SER A 33 20.90 9.25 7.88
C SER A 33 19.59 9.31 7.08
N MET A 34 18.72 10.26 7.41
CA MET A 34 17.49 10.53 6.67
C MET A 34 17.77 11.00 5.24
N GLU A 35 18.80 11.82 5.03
CA GLU A 35 19.20 12.23 3.68
C GLU A 35 19.65 11.03 2.83
N VAL A 36 20.44 10.12 3.41
CA VAL A 36 20.87 8.88 2.75
C VAL A 36 19.67 8.01 2.39
N LEU A 37 18.73 7.82 3.33
CA LEU A 37 17.48 7.07 3.08
C LEU A 37 16.66 7.70 1.96
N SER A 38 16.53 9.03 1.94
CA SER A 38 15.78 9.75 0.90
C SER A 38 16.42 9.61 -0.48
N ASN A 39 17.75 9.75 -0.61
CA ASN A 39 18.43 9.50 -1.89
C ASN A 39 18.28 8.04 -2.34
N TRP A 40 18.38 7.08 -1.40
CA TRP A 40 18.19 5.66 -1.71
C TRP A 40 16.78 5.39 -2.25
N ARG A 41 15.74 5.99 -1.65
CA ARG A 41 14.36 5.87 -2.13
C ARG A 41 14.14 6.57 -3.47
N ALA A 42 14.69 7.77 -3.65
CA ALA A 42 14.63 8.49 -4.92
C ALA A 42 15.30 7.69 -6.06
N TYR A 43 16.39 6.97 -5.77
CA TYR A 43 17.06 6.08 -6.73
C TYR A 43 16.17 4.92 -7.21
N HIS A 44 15.13 4.52 -6.45
CA HIS A 44 14.17 3.49 -6.88
C HIS A 44 13.14 4.00 -7.88
N VAL A 45 12.95 5.31 -8.02
CA VAL A 45 11.86 5.89 -8.82
C VAL A 45 11.95 5.51 -10.29
N MET A 46 13.11 5.65 -10.92
CA MET A 46 13.28 5.32 -12.34
C MET A 46 13.07 3.82 -12.63
N PRO A 47 13.69 2.88 -11.86
CA PRO A 47 13.36 1.47 -11.94
C PRO A 47 11.85 1.19 -11.78
N LEU A 48 11.22 1.83 -10.80
CA LEU A 48 9.80 1.68 -10.53
C LEU A 48 8.94 2.12 -11.72
N ASP A 49 9.22 3.28 -12.31
CA ASP A 49 8.54 3.78 -13.52
C ASP A 49 8.68 2.83 -14.72
N THR A 50 9.88 2.29 -14.90
CA THR A 50 10.15 1.34 -16.00
C THR A 50 9.35 0.06 -15.81
N PHE A 51 9.34 -0.50 -14.60
CA PHE A 51 8.56 -1.69 -14.29
C PHE A 51 7.05 -1.42 -14.32
N ALA A 52 6.59 -0.22 -13.95
CA ALA A 52 5.18 0.15 -14.06
C ALA A 52 4.69 0.15 -15.51
N LYS A 53 5.50 0.63 -16.46
CA LYS A 53 5.19 0.55 -17.90
C LYS A 53 5.08 -0.90 -18.36
N VAL A 54 6.02 -1.75 -17.95
CA VAL A 54 5.98 -3.19 -18.24
C VAL A 54 4.73 -3.85 -17.64
N LEU A 55 4.43 -3.54 -16.38
CA LEU A 55 3.25 -4.07 -15.69
C LEU A 55 1.97 -3.65 -16.39
N LYS A 56 1.80 -2.37 -16.75
CA LYS A 56 0.66 -1.88 -17.54
C LYS A 56 0.52 -2.63 -18.86
N GLY A 57 1.62 -2.85 -19.58
CA GLY A 57 1.62 -3.62 -20.83
C GLY A 57 1.23 -5.09 -20.64
N ARG A 58 1.60 -5.71 -19.52
CA ARG A 58 1.24 -7.10 -19.19
C ARG A 58 -0.21 -7.23 -18.73
N VAL A 59 -0.71 -6.28 -17.93
CA VAL A 59 -2.10 -6.23 -17.46
C VAL A 59 -3.07 -6.15 -18.64
N LYS A 60 -2.79 -5.35 -19.66
CA LYS A 60 -3.61 -5.27 -20.89
C LYS A 60 -3.75 -6.60 -21.66
N LYS A 61 -2.86 -7.56 -21.41
CA LYS A 61 -2.90 -8.88 -22.06
C LYS A 61 -3.69 -9.89 -21.24
N VAL A 62 -4.11 -9.55 -20.02
CA VAL A 62 -4.91 -10.41 -19.15
C VAL A 62 -6.38 -10.30 -19.52
N GLY A 63 -7.11 -11.41 -19.50
CA GLY A 63 -8.55 -11.42 -19.74
C GLY A 63 -9.30 -10.59 -18.68
N ASN A 64 -10.34 -9.86 -19.11
CA ASN A 64 -11.15 -8.98 -18.25
C ASN A 64 -10.29 -7.89 -17.54
N SER A 65 -9.39 -7.25 -18.27
CA SER A 65 -8.48 -6.22 -17.72
C SER A 65 -8.98 -4.77 -17.83
N ASP A 66 -10.18 -4.53 -18.37
CA ASP A 66 -10.69 -3.18 -18.63
C ASP A 66 -10.87 -2.34 -17.36
N SER A 67 -11.24 -3.00 -16.26
CA SER A 67 -11.36 -2.43 -14.92
C SER A 67 -10.07 -2.51 -14.10
N ALA A 68 -9.02 -3.16 -14.62
CA ALA A 68 -7.81 -3.40 -13.86
C ALA A 68 -7.05 -2.11 -13.57
N ILE A 69 -6.63 -1.95 -12.32
CA ILE A 69 -5.92 -0.76 -11.86
C ILE A 69 -4.45 -1.11 -11.66
N VAL A 70 -3.57 -0.30 -12.24
CA VAL A 70 -2.13 -0.36 -11.98
C VAL A 70 -1.68 0.89 -11.26
N ALA A 71 -1.02 0.70 -10.12
CA ALA A 71 -0.52 1.77 -9.29
C ALA A 71 0.93 1.49 -8.85
N GLN A 72 1.67 2.55 -8.55
CA GLN A 72 3.01 2.45 -7.97
C GLN A 72 3.19 3.43 -6.82
N ARG A 73 4.01 3.05 -5.85
CA ARG A 73 4.28 3.83 -4.64
C ARG A 73 5.68 3.56 -4.13
N LEU A 74 6.32 4.59 -3.58
CA LEU A 74 7.48 4.42 -2.72
C LEU A 74 7.03 4.10 -1.29
N LYS A 75 7.72 3.15 -0.66
CA LYS A 75 7.46 2.83 0.74
C LYS A 75 7.83 4.02 1.62
N ARG A 76 6.95 4.31 2.58
CA ARG A 76 7.06 5.45 3.49
C ARG A 76 8.18 5.24 4.50
N THR A 77 8.83 6.33 4.90
CA THR A 77 9.95 6.28 5.84
C THR A 77 9.58 5.61 7.18
N PRO A 78 8.46 5.98 7.86
CA PRO A 78 8.05 5.28 9.09
C PRO A 78 7.88 3.77 8.90
N SER A 79 7.36 3.32 7.75
CA SER A 79 7.19 1.89 7.45
C SER A 79 8.52 1.18 7.16
N ILE A 80 9.51 1.87 6.59
CA ILE A 80 10.86 1.35 6.39
C ILE A 80 11.50 1.14 7.76
N LEU A 81 11.46 2.15 8.63
CA LEU A 81 12.07 2.09 9.95
C LEU A 81 11.42 1.06 10.86
N LEU A 82 10.09 0.96 10.86
CA LEU A 82 9.38 -0.10 11.59
C LEU A 82 9.82 -1.49 11.13
N LYS A 83 10.02 -1.69 9.82
CA LYS A 83 10.49 -2.97 9.28
C LYS A 83 11.94 -3.25 9.67
N LEU A 84 12.82 -2.26 9.62
CA LEU A 84 14.22 -2.38 10.06
C LEU A 84 14.33 -2.71 11.56
N ARG A 85 13.49 -2.08 12.40
CA ARG A 85 13.45 -2.35 13.85
C ARG A 85 12.88 -3.74 14.17
N ARG A 86 11.85 -4.18 13.44
CA ARG A 86 11.23 -5.50 13.60
C ARG A 86 12.15 -6.64 13.15
N HIS A 87 12.92 -6.43 12.09
CA HIS A 87 13.86 -7.41 11.53
C HIS A 87 15.29 -6.94 11.77
N LYS A 88 15.83 -7.18 12.97
CA LYS A 88 17.13 -6.63 13.41
C LYS A 88 18.29 -6.90 12.43
N THR A 89 18.30 -8.06 11.77
CA THR A 89 19.34 -8.46 10.80
C THR A 89 19.14 -7.88 9.39
N MET A 90 18.02 -7.18 9.14
CA MET A 90 17.72 -6.59 7.85
C MET A 90 18.57 -5.35 7.59
N ARG A 91 19.21 -5.32 6.42
CA ARG A 91 19.93 -4.17 5.88
C ARG A 91 19.03 -3.33 4.99
N LEU A 92 19.19 -2.01 5.00
CA LEU A 92 18.39 -1.11 4.17
C LEU A 92 18.58 -1.38 2.67
N SER A 93 19.79 -1.66 2.21
CA SER A 93 20.04 -1.98 0.80
C SER A 93 19.43 -3.32 0.33
N ALA A 94 19.08 -4.22 1.27
CA ALA A 94 18.48 -5.52 0.99
C ALA A 94 16.94 -5.52 1.11
N MET A 95 16.33 -4.39 1.49
CA MET A 95 14.88 -4.30 1.66
C MET A 95 14.17 -4.44 0.30
N GLN A 96 13.29 -5.44 0.21
CA GLN A 96 12.67 -5.83 -1.05
C GLN A 96 11.54 -4.91 -1.54
N ASP A 97 10.91 -4.18 -0.60
CA ASP A 97 9.65 -3.48 -0.81
C ASP A 97 9.78 -1.95 -0.74
N ILE A 98 10.94 -1.39 -1.12
CA ILE A 98 11.11 0.07 -1.21
C ILE A 98 10.31 0.64 -2.38
N GLY A 99 10.44 0.04 -3.56
CA GLY A 99 9.63 0.36 -4.73
C GLY A 99 8.53 -0.68 -4.91
N GLY A 100 7.29 -0.27 -4.67
CA GLY A 100 6.11 -1.13 -4.73
C GLY A 100 5.23 -0.85 -5.96
N LEU A 101 4.88 -1.90 -6.67
CA LEU A 101 3.91 -1.91 -7.76
C LEU A 101 2.68 -2.67 -7.32
N ARG A 102 1.52 -2.27 -7.83
CA ARG A 102 0.26 -2.93 -7.55
C ARG A 102 -0.54 -3.12 -8.83
N ALA A 103 -1.09 -4.31 -8.99
CA ALA A 103 -2.13 -4.60 -9.97
C ALA A 103 -3.37 -5.14 -9.24
N ILE A 104 -4.50 -4.49 -9.48
CA ILE A 104 -5.80 -4.85 -8.88
C ILE A 104 -6.71 -5.29 -10.03
N PHE A 105 -7.25 -6.50 -9.92
CA PHE A 105 -8.21 -7.05 -10.87
C PHE A 105 -9.56 -7.29 -10.20
N ASP A 106 -10.63 -7.39 -10.98
CA ASP A 106 -11.95 -7.72 -10.42
C ASP A 106 -12.00 -9.15 -9.86
N LYS A 107 -11.23 -10.06 -10.45
CA LYS A 107 -11.30 -11.50 -10.19
C LYS A 107 -9.94 -12.12 -9.89
N VAL A 108 -9.94 -13.18 -9.08
CA VAL A 108 -8.73 -13.92 -8.68
C VAL A 108 -8.12 -14.68 -9.86
N GLU A 109 -8.93 -15.11 -10.83
CA GLU A 109 -8.45 -15.77 -12.05
C GLU A 109 -7.50 -14.87 -12.85
N SER A 110 -7.84 -13.58 -12.99
CA SER A 110 -6.99 -12.58 -13.66
C SER A 110 -5.70 -12.30 -12.87
N VAL A 111 -5.73 -12.42 -11.53
CA VAL A 111 -4.52 -12.35 -10.69
C VAL A 111 -3.55 -13.47 -11.07
N TYR A 112 -4.03 -14.72 -11.11
CA TYR A 112 -3.20 -15.87 -11.45
C TYR A 112 -2.76 -15.87 -12.91
N GLU A 113 -3.56 -15.35 -13.84
CA GLU A 113 -3.15 -15.18 -15.23
C GLU A 113 -1.94 -14.23 -15.34
N LEU A 114 -1.97 -13.08 -14.65
CA LEU A 114 -0.84 -12.16 -14.62
C LEU A 114 0.40 -12.81 -14.00
N VAL A 115 0.23 -13.54 -12.89
CA VAL A 115 1.32 -14.25 -12.21
C VAL A 115 1.95 -15.29 -13.13
N LYS A 116 1.15 -16.08 -13.86
CA LYS A 116 1.63 -17.04 -14.86
C LYS A 116 2.46 -16.35 -15.94
N ARG A 117 2.00 -15.22 -16.46
CA ARG A 117 2.75 -14.41 -17.44
C ARG A 117 4.09 -13.92 -16.89
N TYR A 118 4.19 -13.58 -15.61
CA TYR A 118 5.46 -13.23 -15.00
C TYR A 118 6.40 -14.43 -14.84
N ARG A 119 5.88 -15.60 -14.44
CA ARG A 119 6.66 -16.83 -14.29
C ARG A 119 7.25 -17.33 -15.61
N THR A 120 6.52 -17.21 -16.72
CA THR A 120 6.96 -17.71 -18.03
C THR A 120 7.72 -16.68 -18.86
N SER A 121 7.76 -15.41 -18.46
CA SER A 121 8.42 -14.37 -19.24
C SER A 121 9.94 -14.43 -19.13
N LYS A 122 10.63 -14.35 -20.28
CA LYS A 122 12.06 -14.03 -20.31
C LYS A 122 12.25 -12.56 -19.91
N SER A 123 13.16 -12.31 -18.98
CA SER A 123 13.46 -10.97 -18.45
C SER A 123 14.95 -10.82 -18.19
N ARG A 124 15.48 -9.63 -18.47
CA ARG A 124 16.85 -9.24 -18.06
C ARG A 124 17.01 -9.07 -16.53
N HIS A 125 15.88 -9.08 -15.81
CA HIS A 125 15.81 -8.97 -14.36
C HIS A 125 15.30 -10.31 -13.79
N ILE A 126 15.78 -10.65 -12.60
CA ILE A 126 15.51 -11.96 -11.99
C ILE A 126 14.22 -11.85 -11.18
N LEU A 127 13.24 -12.70 -11.48
CA LEU A 127 12.14 -12.98 -10.55
C LEU A 127 12.74 -13.78 -9.40
N PHE A 128 13.07 -13.09 -8.32
CA PHE A 128 13.87 -13.61 -7.22
C PHE A 128 13.04 -14.48 -6.27
N ASP A 129 11.79 -14.10 -6.03
CA ASP A 129 10.92 -14.80 -5.09
C ASP A 129 9.43 -14.57 -5.42
N ILE A 130 8.58 -15.50 -4.98
CA ILE A 130 7.12 -15.42 -5.12
C ILE A 130 6.46 -15.87 -3.82
N HIS A 131 5.65 -15.00 -3.22
CA HIS A 131 4.82 -15.35 -2.06
C HIS A 131 3.35 -15.34 -2.45
N ASP A 132 2.66 -16.46 -2.25
CA ASP A 132 1.24 -16.60 -2.58
C ASP A 132 0.36 -16.56 -1.32
N TYR A 133 0.01 -15.35 -0.89
CA TYR A 133 -0.91 -15.16 0.23
C TYR A 133 -2.39 -15.30 -0.15
N ILE A 134 -2.72 -15.65 -1.40
CA ILE A 134 -4.09 -16.02 -1.76
C ILE A 134 -4.30 -17.50 -1.43
N ALA A 135 -3.36 -18.35 -1.85
CA ALA A 135 -3.36 -19.79 -1.55
C ALA A 135 -3.11 -20.06 -0.07
N THR A 136 -2.12 -19.40 0.54
CA THR A 136 -1.79 -19.52 1.96
C THR A 136 -1.90 -18.16 2.66
N PRO A 137 -3.13 -17.73 3.02
CA PRO A 137 -3.35 -16.42 3.65
C PRO A 137 -2.66 -16.32 5.00
N LYS A 138 -2.28 -15.09 5.39
CA LYS A 138 -1.75 -14.85 6.73
C LYS A 138 -2.84 -14.99 7.79
N ALA A 139 -2.43 -15.26 9.03
CA ALA A 139 -3.33 -15.40 10.17
C ALA A 139 -4.18 -14.14 10.44
N ASP A 140 -3.69 -12.96 10.07
CA ASP A 140 -4.44 -11.69 10.17
C ASP A 140 -5.48 -11.50 9.05
N GLY A 141 -5.54 -12.41 8.07
CA GLY A 141 -6.42 -12.33 6.91
C GLY A 141 -5.81 -11.68 5.67
N TYR A 142 -4.53 -11.27 5.71
CA TYR A 142 -3.89 -10.63 4.56
C TYR A 142 -3.77 -11.56 3.35
N ARG A 143 -4.10 -11.03 2.16
CA ARG A 143 -4.09 -11.73 0.86
C ARG A 143 -3.52 -10.88 -0.27
N SER A 144 -2.65 -11.48 -1.09
CA SER A 144 -2.08 -10.97 -2.34
C SER A 144 -1.07 -11.99 -2.87
N VAL A 145 -0.77 -11.99 -4.17
CA VAL A 145 0.46 -12.61 -4.68
C VAL A 145 1.56 -11.55 -4.76
N HIS A 146 2.70 -11.80 -4.14
CA HIS A 146 3.88 -10.91 -4.19
C HIS A 146 4.92 -11.50 -5.13
N LEU A 147 5.34 -10.72 -6.11
CA LEU A 147 6.45 -11.05 -7.02
C LEU A 147 7.63 -10.14 -6.68
N ILE A 148 8.74 -10.71 -6.23
CA ILE A 148 9.94 -9.96 -5.88
C ILE A 148 10.92 -10.00 -7.04
N TYR A 149 11.23 -8.84 -7.61
CA TYR A 149 12.19 -8.70 -8.70
C TYR A 149 13.52 -8.18 -8.18
N LYS A 150 14.61 -8.88 -8.51
CA LYS A 150 15.99 -8.43 -8.31
C LYS A 150 16.53 -7.87 -9.61
N LEU A 151 16.82 -6.58 -9.62
CA LEU A 151 17.28 -5.87 -10.81
C LEU A 151 18.79 -6.08 -11.00
N ASN A 152 19.18 -6.27 -12.25
CA ASN A 152 20.59 -6.37 -12.63
C ASN A 152 21.22 -4.96 -12.71
N ARG A 153 21.46 -4.36 -11.54
CA ARG A 153 22.13 -3.05 -11.35
C ARG A 153 23.16 -3.13 -10.22
N ALA A 154 24.03 -2.13 -10.12
CA ALA A 154 24.94 -1.94 -9.00
C ALA A 154 24.59 -0.61 -8.28
N PRO A 155 24.31 -0.63 -6.96
CA PRO A 155 23.98 -1.80 -6.15
C PRO A 155 22.70 -2.51 -6.66
N LYS A 156 22.51 -3.77 -6.27
CA LYS A 156 21.29 -4.53 -6.61
C LYS A 156 20.09 -3.85 -5.95
N ILE A 157 19.04 -3.64 -6.74
CA ILE A 157 17.75 -3.07 -6.29
C ILE A 157 16.70 -4.17 -6.34
N PHE A 158 15.76 -4.12 -5.41
CA PHE A 158 14.59 -4.96 -5.40
C PHE A 158 13.32 -4.13 -5.64
N LEU A 159 12.39 -4.70 -6.39
CA LEU A 159 11.04 -4.17 -6.56
C LEU A 159 10.03 -5.27 -6.22
N GLU A 160 8.93 -4.89 -5.57
CA GLU A 160 7.84 -5.80 -5.24
C GLU A 160 6.63 -5.47 -6.11
N ILE A 161 6.06 -6.49 -6.76
CA ILE A 161 4.77 -6.38 -7.46
C ILE A 161 3.72 -7.15 -6.65
N GLN A 162 2.75 -6.43 -6.12
CA GLN A 162 1.58 -6.98 -5.44
C GLN A 162 0.43 -7.13 -6.43
N VAL A 163 -0.04 -8.35 -6.63
CA VAL A 163 -1.20 -8.64 -7.45
C VAL A 163 -2.35 -9.06 -6.55
N ARG A 164 -3.51 -8.42 -6.70
CA ARG A 164 -4.67 -8.59 -5.83
C ARG A 164 -5.96 -8.59 -6.63
N SER A 165 -6.98 -9.24 -6.10
CA SER A 165 -8.35 -9.00 -6.52
C SER A 165 -8.93 -7.72 -5.88
N TYR A 166 -10.12 -7.34 -6.32
CA TYR A 166 -10.85 -6.19 -5.80
C TYR A 166 -11.19 -6.35 -4.32
N PHE A 167 -11.71 -7.51 -3.88
CA PHE A 167 -12.03 -7.73 -2.46
C PHE A 167 -10.78 -7.75 -1.59
N GLN A 168 -9.65 -8.28 -2.08
CA GLN A 168 -8.38 -8.27 -1.35
C GLN A 168 -7.83 -6.85 -1.18
N HIS A 169 -7.95 -6.00 -2.20
CA HIS A 169 -7.59 -4.59 -2.12
C HIS A 169 -8.51 -3.80 -1.19
N MET A 170 -9.83 -4.03 -1.29
CA MET A 170 -10.83 -3.43 -0.40
C MET A 170 -10.60 -3.80 1.07
N TRP A 171 -10.34 -5.08 1.35
CA TRP A 171 -10.02 -5.56 2.69
C TRP A 171 -8.77 -4.87 3.25
N ALA A 172 -7.68 -4.83 2.48
CA ALA A 172 -6.44 -4.20 2.92
C ALA A 172 -6.60 -2.69 3.14
N THR A 173 -7.40 -2.03 2.31
CA THR A 173 -7.78 -0.63 2.50
C THR A 173 -8.50 -0.45 3.84
N GLY A 174 -9.47 -1.30 4.17
CA GLY A 174 -10.19 -1.26 5.44
C GLY A 174 -9.26 -1.38 6.64
N VAL A 175 -8.30 -2.31 6.59
CA VAL A 175 -7.28 -2.48 7.64
C VAL A 175 -6.40 -1.24 7.76
N GLU A 176 -5.95 -0.65 6.64
CA GLU A 176 -5.13 0.56 6.65
C GLU A 176 -5.89 1.77 7.22
N VAL A 177 -7.15 1.97 6.82
CA VAL A 177 -8.01 3.04 7.36
C VAL A 177 -8.24 2.85 8.85
N PHE A 178 -8.60 1.63 9.28
CA PHE A 178 -8.78 1.32 10.70
C PHE A 178 -7.48 1.55 11.51
N GLY A 179 -6.32 1.17 10.96
CA GLY A 179 -5.03 1.40 11.60
C GLY A 179 -4.74 2.88 11.82
N THR A 180 -5.01 3.73 10.83
CA THR A 180 -4.90 5.19 10.96
C THR A 180 -5.81 5.72 12.07
N LEU A 181 -7.08 5.27 12.08
CA LEU A 181 -8.07 5.69 13.07
C LEU A 181 -7.69 5.29 14.49
N LYS A 182 -7.13 4.09 14.66
CA LYS A 182 -6.68 3.62 15.96
C LYS A 182 -5.56 4.53 16.51
N ASN A 183 -4.61 4.90 15.66
CA ASN A 183 -3.48 5.75 16.06
C ASN A 183 -3.93 7.18 16.40
N SER A 184 -4.94 7.71 15.71
CA SER A 184 -5.47 9.06 15.96
C SER A 184 -6.42 9.14 17.16
N SER A 185 -7.20 8.09 17.42
CA SER A 185 -8.39 8.19 18.29
C SER A 185 -8.48 7.14 19.41
N PHE A 186 -7.72 6.03 19.36
CA PHE A 186 -7.84 4.93 20.34
C PHE A 186 -6.49 4.56 20.97
N LYS A 187 -6.20 5.12 22.16
CA LYS A 187 -5.02 4.77 22.98
C LYS A 187 -5.17 3.48 23.81
N SER A 188 -6.26 2.71 23.68
CA SER A 188 -6.52 1.52 24.51
C SER A 188 -6.31 0.19 23.77
N GLY A 189 -5.49 -0.69 24.36
CA GLY A 189 -5.05 -1.95 23.75
C GLY A 189 -6.16 -3.00 23.49
N TYR A 190 -7.26 -2.96 24.25
CA TYR A 190 -8.32 -3.98 24.21
C TYR A 190 -9.14 -4.00 22.91
N GLY A 191 -9.38 -2.84 22.28
CA GLY A 191 -10.13 -2.79 21.01
C GLY A 191 -9.39 -3.49 19.86
N SER A 192 -8.06 -3.54 19.93
CA SER A 192 -7.25 -3.98 18.80
C SER A 192 -7.44 -5.44 18.42
N ARG A 193 -7.62 -6.34 19.39
CA ARG A 193 -7.72 -7.77 19.11
C ARG A 193 -9.04 -8.14 18.42
N LYS A 194 -10.17 -7.62 18.92
CA LYS A 194 -11.48 -7.84 18.30
C LYS A 194 -11.52 -7.35 16.85
N TRP A 195 -10.86 -6.24 16.55
CA TRP A 195 -10.76 -5.75 15.18
C TRP A 195 -9.88 -6.62 14.29
N LEU A 196 -8.75 -7.12 14.80
CA LEU A 196 -7.93 -8.10 14.07
C LEU A 196 -8.72 -9.38 13.78
N ASP A 197 -9.44 -9.90 14.77
CA ASP A 197 -10.29 -11.09 14.60
C ASP A 197 -11.43 -10.82 13.59
N PHE A 198 -12.04 -9.62 13.62
CA PHE A 198 -13.03 -9.19 12.64
C PHE A 198 -12.46 -9.20 11.22
N PHE A 199 -11.29 -8.61 11.01
CA PHE A 199 -10.67 -8.56 9.68
C PHE A 199 -10.25 -9.96 9.20
N ALA A 200 -9.75 -10.83 10.08
CA ALA A 200 -9.46 -12.22 9.71
C ALA A 200 -10.72 -12.98 9.26
N LEU A 201 -11.84 -12.80 9.96
CA LEU A 201 -13.13 -13.39 9.60
C LEU A 201 -13.68 -12.80 8.29
N LEU A 202 -13.64 -11.48 8.13
CA LEU A 202 -14.06 -10.80 6.91
C LEU A 202 -13.26 -11.27 5.69
N SER A 203 -11.94 -11.44 5.83
CA SER A 203 -11.08 -12.00 4.80
C SER A 203 -11.53 -13.40 4.36
N SER A 204 -11.96 -14.23 5.31
CA SER A 204 -12.45 -15.59 5.02
C SER A 204 -13.81 -15.55 4.31
N VAL A 205 -14.70 -14.63 4.70
CA VAL A 205 -15.98 -14.41 4.01
C VAL A 205 -15.76 -13.94 2.56
N PHE A 206 -14.81 -13.03 2.33
CA PHE A 206 -14.43 -12.61 0.98
C PHE A 206 -13.82 -13.76 0.18
N ALA A 207 -12.95 -14.57 0.80
CA ALA A 207 -12.33 -15.72 0.16
C ALA A 207 -13.35 -16.75 -0.34
N ILE A 208 -14.44 -16.99 0.41
CA ILE A 208 -15.54 -17.87 -0.05
C ILE A 208 -16.17 -17.33 -1.33
N LYS A 209 -16.42 -16.02 -1.42
CA LYS A 209 -16.95 -15.38 -2.64
C LYS A 209 -15.99 -15.53 -3.81
N GLU A 210 -14.69 -15.48 -3.54
CA GLU A 210 -13.60 -15.62 -4.51
C GLU A 210 -13.15 -17.07 -4.75
N LYS A 211 -13.89 -18.07 -4.23
CA LYS A 211 -13.54 -19.50 -4.33
C LYS A 211 -12.08 -19.81 -3.93
N SER A 212 -11.59 -19.13 -2.90
CA SER A 212 -10.22 -19.22 -2.39
C SER A 212 -10.19 -19.78 -0.96
N PRO A 213 -9.07 -20.38 -0.50
CA PRO A 213 -8.97 -20.94 0.85
C PRO A 213 -9.25 -19.91 1.94
N VAL A 214 -9.94 -20.29 3.01
CA VAL A 214 -10.14 -19.44 4.19
C VAL A 214 -8.85 -19.30 5.01
N VAL A 215 -8.83 -18.42 6.01
CA VAL A 215 -7.70 -18.38 6.97
C VAL A 215 -7.64 -19.70 7.73
N GLU A 216 -6.44 -20.22 8.01
CA GLU A 216 -6.22 -21.53 8.62
C GLU A 216 -7.05 -21.77 9.90
N SER A 217 -7.12 -20.77 10.77
CA SER A 217 -7.92 -20.81 12.01
C SER A 217 -9.43 -20.93 11.80
N HIS A 218 -9.90 -20.80 10.56
CA HIS A 218 -11.31 -20.86 10.16
C HIS A 218 -11.64 -22.09 9.31
N ASN A 219 -10.70 -23.00 9.06
CA ASN A 219 -10.91 -24.19 8.24
C ASN A 219 -12.03 -25.10 8.75
N SER A 220 -12.27 -25.12 10.07
CA SER A 220 -13.35 -25.89 10.70
C SER A 220 -14.72 -25.20 10.67
N LEU A 221 -14.81 -23.97 10.18
CA LEU A 221 -16.05 -23.18 10.18
C LEU A 221 -16.77 -23.31 8.84
N THR A 222 -18.08 -23.58 8.89
CA THR A 222 -18.95 -23.53 7.72
C THR A 222 -19.17 -22.08 7.25
N LYS A 223 -19.58 -21.89 5.97
CA LYS A 223 -19.98 -20.58 5.43
C LYS A 223 -21.01 -19.87 6.33
N LYS A 224 -22.01 -20.60 6.82
CA LYS A 224 -23.08 -20.06 7.69
C LYS A 224 -22.52 -19.56 9.03
N GLN A 225 -21.60 -20.32 9.65
CA GLN A 225 -20.95 -19.91 10.89
C GLN A 225 -20.05 -18.68 10.70
N LEU A 226 -19.30 -18.61 9.60
CA LEU A 226 -18.46 -17.45 9.27
C LEU A 226 -19.30 -16.19 9.08
N LEU A 227 -20.36 -16.25 8.27
CA LEU A 227 -21.28 -15.13 8.07
C LEU A 227 -21.94 -14.70 9.37
N SER A 228 -22.40 -15.65 10.20
CA SER A 228 -22.99 -15.35 11.51
C SER A 228 -22.00 -14.62 12.43
N LYS A 229 -20.74 -15.09 12.52
CA LYS A 229 -19.68 -14.45 13.31
C LYS A 229 -19.36 -13.05 12.80
N VAL A 230 -19.19 -12.87 11.49
CA VAL A 230 -18.92 -11.54 10.90
C VAL A 230 -20.08 -10.58 11.16
N ARG A 231 -21.34 -10.99 10.93
CA ARG A 231 -22.52 -10.17 11.22
C ARG A 231 -22.58 -9.72 12.67
N LYS A 232 -22.30 -10.64 13.61
CA LYS A 232 -22.24 -10.33 15.04
C LYS A 232 -21.19 -9.25 15.31
N MET A 233 -19.98 -9.39 14.77
CA MET A 233 -18.91 -8.40 14.96
C MET A 233 -19.20 -7.05 14.29
N ILE A 234 -19.83 -7.04 13.10
CA ILE A 234 -20.25 -5.79 12.45
C ILE A 234 -21.16 -4.98 13.37
N LYS A 235 -22.13 -5.64 14.03
CA LYS A 235 -23.07 -5.00 14.96
C LYS A 235 -22.37 -4.58 16.26
N GLU A 236 -21.64 -5.49 16.90
CA GLU A 236 -20.97 -5.25 18.19
C GLU A 236 -19.93 -4.13 18.12
N LEU A 237 -19.13 -4.10 17.06
CA LEU A 237 -18.10 -3.07 16.87
C LEU A 237 -18.65 -1.82 16.18
N GLN A 238 -19.94 -1.80 15.81
CA GLN A 238 -20.57 -0.72 15.05
C GLN A 238 -19.75 -0.34 13.78
N VAL A 239 -19.21 -1.34 13.08
CA VAL A 239 -18.18 -1.15 12.04
C VAL A 239 -18.66 -0.18 10.95
N ILE A 240 -19.86 -0.39 10.43
CA ILE A 240 -20.43 0.45 9.36
C ILE A 240 -20.57 1.91 9.83
N LYS A 241 -21.14 2.14 11.01
CA LYS A 241 -21.31 3.48 11.57
C LYS A 241 -19.97 4.19 11.71
N GLN A 242 -18.96 3.50 12.26
CA GLN A 242 -17.62 4.04 12.43
C GLN A 242 -17.01 4.41 11.07
N LEU A 243 -16.92 3.47 10.14
CA LEU A 243 -16.34 3.70 8.82
C LEU A 243 -17.03 4.85 8.05
N SER A 244 -18.36 4.90 8.06
CA SER A 244 -19.14 5.97 7.42
C SER A 244 -18.91 7.35 8.04
N LEU A 245 -18.88 7.43 9.38
CA LEU A 245 -18.59 8.69 10.07
C LEU A 245 -17.20 9.20 9.68
N TYR A 246 -16.21 8.31 9.63
CA TYR A 246 -14.85 8.68 9.27
C TYR A 246 -14.73 9.14 7.82
N THR A 247 -15.35 8.46 6.87
CA THR A 247 -15.37 8.95 5.48
C THR A 247 -16.05 10.32 5.36
N ALA A 248 -17.04 10.64 6.21
CA ALA A 248 -17.76 11.92 6.17
C ALA A 248 -17.00 13.09 6.79
N ILE A 249 -16.20 12.88 7.84
CA ILE A 249 -15.49 13.98 8.53
C ILE A 249 -14.24 14.46 7.78
N TYR A 250 -13.64 13.63 6.92
CA TYR A 250 -12.43 14.01 6.22
C TYR A 250 -12.74 14.94 5.06
N LYS A 251 -12.23 16.17 5.14
CA LYS A 251 -12.32 17.14 4.05
C LYS A 251 -11.16 16.94 3.09
N VAL A 252 -11.46 16.60 1.84
CA VAL A 252 -10.45 16.59 0.77
C VAL A 252 -10.18 18.04 0.36
N ILE A 253 -9.01 18.54 0.73
CA ILE A 253 -8.51 19.88 0.39
C ILE A 253 -7.48 19.71 -0.71
N SER A 254 -7.90 19.85 -1.95
CA SER A 254 -6.96 19.79 -3.07
C SER A 254 -6.41 21.19 -3.36
N ASP A 255 -5.12 21.32 -3.70
CA ASP A 255 -4.51 22.58 -4.20
C ASP A 255 -5.04 22.97 -5.60
N VAL A 256 -6.33 22.72 -5.87
CA VAL A 256 -7.00 22.87 -7.18
C VAL A 256 -7.23 24.34 -7.58
N ASN A 257 -6.63 25.29 -6.84
CA ASN A 257 -6.51 26.69 -7.26
C ASN A 257 -5.61 26.91 -8.50
N LYS A 258 -5.02 25.86 -9.08
CA LYS A 258 -4.56 25.88 -10.48
C LYS A 258 -5.27 24.77 -11.25
N LYS A 259 -6.20 25.17 -12.13
CA LYS A 259 -6.92 24.37 -13.13
C LYS A 259 -6.28 22.98 -13.33
N ILE A 260 -6.98 21.94 -12.89
CA ILE A 260 -6.69 20.56 -13.31
C ILE A 260 -6.60 20.60 -14.83
N HIS A 261 -5.38 20.46 -15.37
CA HIS A 261 -5.20 20.24 -16.79
C HIS A 261 -5.82 18.88 -17.11
N LYS A 262 -7.12 18.88 -17.40
CA LYS A 262 -7.83 17.77 -18.03
C LYS A 262 -6.97 17.34 -19.23
N GLY A 263 -6.36 16.17 -19.15
CA GLY A 263 -5.73 15.53 -20.31
C GLY A 263 -4.21 15.32 -20.29
N ARG A 264 -3.46 15.67 -19.24
CA ARG A 264 -2.03 15.30 -19.19
C ARG A 264 -1.81 13.94 -18.52
N ARG A 265 -1.10 13.04 -19.21
CA ARG A 265 -0.78 11.68 -18.77
C ARG A 265 0.46 11.70 -17.88
N GLY A 266 0.40 10.99 -16.74
CA GLY A 266 1.54 10.77 -15.86
C GLY A 266 1.76 11.91 -14.86
N HIS A 267 1.04 11.84 -13.74
CA HIS A 267 1.22 12.75 -12.63
C HIS A 267 1.67 11.98 -11.39
N TYR A 268 2.71 12.52 -10.75
CA TYR A 268 3.03 12.19 -9.37
C TYR A 268 2.08 12.98 -8.47
N SER A 269 1.51 12.31 -7.48
CA SER A 269 0.65 12.92 -6.48
C SER A 269 1.31 12.76 -5.12
N LEU A 270 1.60 13.88 -4.48
CA LEU A 270 1.99 13.95 -3.08
C LEU A 270 0.70 14.12 -2.27
N ILE A 271 0.38 13.11 -1.47
CA ILE A 271 -0.81 13.12 -0.62
C ILE A 271 -0.34 13.28 0.82
N LEU A 272 -0.98 14.22 1.51
CA LEU A 272 -0.79 14.50 2.93
C LEU A 272 -2.12 14.30 3.65
N LEU A 273 -2.23 13.22 4.41
CA LEU A 273 -3.38 12.96 5.28
C LEU A 273 -3.03 13.44 6.70
N ASP A 274 -3.73 14.47 7.16
CA ASP A 274 -3.61 15.08 8.48
C ASP A 274 -4.81 14.64 9.34
N SER A 275 -4.53 13.76 10.31
CA SER A 275 -5.56 13.20 11.19
C SER A 275 -5.87 14.11 12.39
N HIS A 276 -5.09 15.17 12.62
CA HIS A 276 -5.40 16.18 13.65
C HIS A 276 -6.50 17.13 13.14
N LYS A 277 -6.40 17.53 11.87
CA LYS A 277 -7.36 18.44 11.22
C LYS A 277 -8.45 17.73 10.43
N ASN A 278 -8.37 16.40 10.30
CA ASN A 278 -9.22 15.60 9.41
C ASN A 278 -9.21 16.11 7.96
N THR A 279 -8.02 16.40 7.44
CA THR A 279 -7.86 16.94 6.07
C THR A 279 -6.96 16.07 5.22
N VAL A 280 -7.30 15.97 3.94
CA VAL A 280 -6.46 15.31 2.93
C VAL A 280 -6.01 16.36 1.93
N SER A 281 -4.71 16.63 1.87
CA SER A 281 -4.10 17.53 0.90
C SER A 281 -3.45 16.77 -0.24
N VAL A 282 -3.67 17.24 -1.47
CA VAL A 282 -3.10 16.63 -2.68
C VAL A 282 -2.41 17.69 -3.52
N SER A 283 -1.10 17.53 -3.70
CA SER A 283 -0.29 18.32 -4.63
C SER A 283 0.14 17.43 -5.80
N THR A 284 0.15 17.97 -7.01
CA THR A 284 0.42 17.20 -8.24
C THR A 284 1.63 17.74 -8.99
N PHE A 285 2.41 16.83 -9.57
CA PHE A 285 3.63 17.12 -10.32
C PHE A 285 3.56 16.38 -11.66
N SER A 286 3.96 17.00 -12.77
CA SER A 286 4.06 16.30 -14.05
C SER A 286 5.27 15.36 -14.11
N THR A 287 5.30 14.45 -15.09
CA THR A 287 6.41 13.48 -15.26
C THR A 287 7.81 14.10 -15.35
N ASN A 288 7.94 15.36 -15.78
CA ASN A 288 9.21 16.10 -15.82
C ASN A 288 9.62 16.74 -14.48
N GLN A 289 8.69 16.86 -13.52
CA GLN A 289 8.91 17.44 -12.18
C GLN A 289 9.20 16.35 -11.14
N ILE A 290 9.79 15.24 -11.56
CA ILE A 290 10.03 14.07 -10.70
C ILE A 290 10.98 14.38 -9.53
N GLU A 291 12.01 15.19 -9.78
CA GLU A 291 12.98 15.62 -8.77
C GLU A 291 12.32 16.55 -7.76
N GLU A 292 11.48 17.48 -8.23
CA GLU A 292 10.69 18.38 -7.39
C GLU A 292 9.69 17.60 -6.53
N ALA A 293 8.99 16.62 -7.11
CA ALA A 293 8.07 15.76 -6.38
C ALA A 293 8.79 14.96 -5.28
N ALA A 294 9.96 14.39 -5.59
CA ALA A 294 10.78 13.65 -4.64
C ALA A 294 11.37 14.55 -3.55
N TYR A 295 11.78 15.78 -3.90
CA TYR A 295 12.26 16.78 -2.96
C TYR A 295 11.15 17.23 -2.01
N SER A 296 10.01 17.68 -2.54
CA SER A 296 8.83 18.08 -1.75
C SER A 296 8.36 16.95 -0.84
N TYR A 297 8.34 15.71 -1.34
CA TYR A 297 8.03 14.54 -0.53
C TYR A 297 9.03 14.36 0.63
N THR A 298 10.33 14.51 0.35
CA THR A 298 11.38 14.41 1.36
C THR A 298 11.24 15.49 2.44
N GLN A 299 10.93 16.74 2.05
CA GLN A 299 10.75 17.84 3.00
C GLN A 299 9.55 17.60 3.92
N MET A 300 8.40 17.20 3.35
CA MET A 300 7.21 16.88 4.13
C MET A 300 7.44 15.68 5.06
N GLU A 301 8.13 14.64 4.61
CA GLU A 301 8.47 13.51 5.50
C GLU A 301 9.44 13.89 6.62
N LYS A 302 10.41 14.78 6.38
CA LYS A 302 11.29 15.29 7.43
C LYS A 302 10.51 16.09 8.46
N GLN A 303 9.69 17.03 7.99
CA GLN A 303 8.86 17.89 8.85
C GLN A 303 7.92 17.08 9.76
N HIS A 304 7.34 16.00 9.24
CA HIS A 304 6.35 15.19 9.95
C HIS A 304 6.87 13.82 10.41
N TYR A 305 8.20 13.64 10.47
CA TYR A 305 8.82 12.34 10.69
C TYR A 305 8.34 11.63 11.97
N ASN A 306 8.22 12.37 13.08
CA ASN A 306 7.80 11.84 14.38
C ASN A 306 6.29 11.95 14.63
N ASP A 307 5.52 12.48 13.68
CA ASP A 307 4.07 12.66 13.86
C ASP A 307 3.30 11.47 13.28
N ILE A 308 2.80 10.62 14.17
CA ILE A 308 2.08 9.39 13.80
C ILE A 308 0.73 9.68 13.13
N ASN A 309 0.18 10.88 13.34
CA ASN A 309 -1.11 11.31 12.81
C ASN A 309 -0.97 11.94 11.42
N MET A 310 0.26 12.14 10.95
CA MET A 310 0.59 12.66 9.63
C MET A 310 1.01 11.54 8.69
N ASN A 311 0.30 11.45 7.57
CA ASN A 311 0.53 10.44 6.55
C ASN A 311 0.93 11.07 5.23
N VAL A 312 2.24 11.19 5.02
CA VAL A 312 2.84 11.65 3.75
C VAL A 312 3.11 10.47 2.83
N VAL A 313 2.66 10.56 1.57
CA VAL A 313 2.95 9.54 0.55
C VAL A 313 3.10 10.15 -0.83
N LEU A 314 4.08 9.66 -1.59
CA LEU A 314 4.23 9.94 -3.02
C LEU A 314 3.78 8.73 -3.84
N VAL A 315 2.81 8.94 -4.72
CA VAL A 315 2.23 7.89 -5.57
C VAL A 315 2.18 8.32 -7.03
N ASN A 316 2.07 7.34 -7.93
CA ASN A 316 1.80 7.57 -9.34
C ASN A 316 0.77 6.55 -9.83
N THR A 317 -0.37 7.02 -10.31
CA THR A 317 -1.46 6.20 -10.86
C THR A 317 -1.59 6.37 -12.38
N GLY A 318 -0.76 7.20 -13.00
CA GLY A 318 -0.86 7.58 -14.41
C GLY A 318 -2.03 8.51 -14.74
N ASP A 319 -3.19 8.30 -14.11
CA ASP A 319 -4.40 9.13 -14.18
C ASP A 319 -4.88 9.49 -12.77
N ILE A 320 -5.17 10.77 -12.56
CA ILE A 320 -5.71 11.30 -11.31
C ILE A 320 -7.08 10.71 -10.98
N LYS A 321 -7.89 10.34 -11.98
CA LYS A 321 -9.19 9.67 -11.78
C LYS A 321 -9.05 8.31 -11.09
N ASN A 322 -7.90 7.67 -11.24
CA ASN A 322 -7.60 6.38 -10.61
C ASN A 322 -6.89 6.54 -9.26
N LEU A 323 -6.55 7.76 -8.84
CA LEU A 323 -5.81 8.02 -7.61
C LEU A 323 -6.57 7.51 -6.38
N GLU A 324 -7.80 7.99 -6.21
CA GLU A 324 -8.68 7.62 -5.09
C GLU A 324 -9.04 6.13 -5.13
N LYS A 325 -9.24 5.54 -6.31
CA LYS A 325 -9.50 4.09 -6.44
C LYS A 325 -8.29 3.22 -6.08
N SER A 326 -7.08 3.68 -6.41
CA SER A 326 -5.84 2.94 -6.17
C SER A 326 -5.38 3.03 -4.71
N TYR A 327 -5.64 4.17 -4.07
CA TYR A 327 -5.22 4.46 -2.71
C TYR A 327 -6.33 5.10 -1.85
N PRO A 328 -7.51 4.46 -1.74
CA PRO A 328 -8.66 5.01 -1.02
C PRO A 328 -8.36 5.27 0.46
N ASN A 329 -7.41 4.53 1.04
CA ASN A 329 -6.98 4.69 2.41
C ASN A 329 -6.36 6.07 2.73
N TYR A 330 -5.74 6.75 1.76
CA TYR A 330 -5.23 8.12 1.98
C TYR A 330 -6.33 9.18 1.89
N PHE A 331 -7.50 8.82 1.37
CA PHE A 331 -8.69 9.65 1.32
C PHE A 331 -9.72 9.28 2.39
N MET A 332 -9.38 8.31 3.25
CA MET A 332 -10.29 7.71 4.23
C MET A 332 -11.60 7.22 3.59
N ASP A 333 -11.57 6.83 2.32
CA ASP A 333 -12.73 6.34 1.58
C ASP A 333 -12.95 4.86 1.87
N THR A 334 -14.08 4.57 2.51
CA THR A 334 -14.48 3.21 2.90
C THR A 334 -15.83 2.81 2.31
N LYS A 335 -16.41 3.61 1.40
CA LYS A 335 -17.76 3.41 0.86
C LYS A 335 -17.94 2.01 0.26
N ALA A 336 -16.97 1.55 -0.52
CA ALA A 336 -17.00 0.22 -1.12
C ALA A 336 -17.04 -0.90 -0.07
N LEU A 337 -16.23 -0.76 0.99
CA LEU A 337 -16.23 -1.71 2.10
C LEU A 337 -17.55 -1.69 2.86
N VAL A 338 -18.04 -0.51 3.21
CA VAL A 338 -19.34 -0.34 3.86
C VAL A 338 -20.45 -1.00 3.05
N GLY A 339 -20.49 -0.81 1.73
CA GLY A 339 -21.47 -1.47 0.86
C GLY A 339 -21.42 -3.00 0.95
N GLN A 340 -20.23 -3.60 0.96
CA GLN A 340 -20.11 -5.06 1.13
C GLN A 340 -20.52 -5.52 2.53
N LEU A 341 -20.23 -4.74 3.58
CA LEU A 341 -20.66 -5.04 4.94
C LEU A 341 -22.19 -4.98 5.09
N SER A 342 -22.86 -4.04 4.42
CA SER A 342 -24.31 -3.95 4.38
C SER A 342 -24.94 -5.19 3.74
N LEU A 343 -24.44 -5.61 2.56
CA LEU A 343 -24.89 -6.85 1.90
C LEU A 343 -24.72 -8.07 2.81
N ILE A 344 -23.60 -8.13 3.56
CA ILE A 344 -23.37 -9.20 4.54
C ILE A 344 -24.46 -9.18 5.61
N LEU A 345 -24.83 -8.01 6.14
CA LEU A 345 -25.87 -7.88 7.16
C LEU A 345 -27.27 -8.25 6.66
N GLU A 346 -27.62 -7.82 5.44
CA GLU A 346 -28.95 -8.00 4.84
C GLU A 346 -29.24 -9.45 4.46
N GLY A 347 -28.20 -10.25 4.24
CA GLY A 347 -28.36 -11.65 3.82
C GLY A 347 -28.04 -11.88 2.36
N ASP A 348 -27.90 -10.80 1.58
CA ASP A 348 -27.70 -10.81 0.13
C ASP A 348 -26.23 -11.07 -0.29
N TYR A 349 -25.38 -11.45 0.66
CA TYR A 349 -23.98 -11.73 0.42
C TYR A 349 -23.71 -13.21 0.14
N ILE A 350 -23.48 -13.49 -1.16
CA ILE A 350 -23.14 -14.78 -1.78
C ILE A 350 -24.32 -15.74 -1.91
#